data_AF-A0A060XQD5-F1
#
_entry.id   AF-A0A060XQD5-F1
#
_cell.length_a   1.000
_cell.length_b   1.000
_cell.length_c   1.000
_cell.angle_alpha   90.00
_cell.angle_beta   90.00
_cell.angle_gamma   90.00
#
_symmetry.space_group_name_H-M   'P 1'
#
loop_
_entity.id
_entity.type
_entity.pdbx_description
1 polymer ?
#
loop_
_entity_poly.entity_id
_entity_poly.type
_entity_poly.pdbx_seq_one_letter_code
_entity_poly.pdbx_strand_id
1 'polypeptide(L)'
;MVEVFVGKTLLNKEGDLIDPEETLRNKVVGIYFSAGWCPPCRDFTPSLCDFYTELVEESEPPAQFEIVFISSDKSSDDMVEYYHDMHGDWLALPWTDQHKQTVVPNLFRLLYDQLNFALPGYPLMCILPVGLWSHESSQVPRVDRPSTPRGPRTPGWEPLFDLKNRYKITAVPKLVIVKENGYVITDKGRKQIRDQGLACFRSWLEVAKSSRTLKLPRHSKIHNSAF
;
A
#
# COMPACT_ATOMS: atom_id res chain seq x y z
N MET A 1 -9.01 5.03 -15.49
CA MET A 1 -7.90 4.07 -15.28
C MET A 1 -6.83 4.69 -14.39
N VAL A 2 -6.68 4.22 -13.14
CA VAL A 2 -5.72 4.83 -12.20
C VAL A 2 -4.31 4.59 -12.74
N GLU A 3 -3.77 5.56 -13.48
CA GLU A 3 -2.47 5.47 -14.17
C GLU A 3 -1.32 5.03 -13.24
N VAL A 4 -1.50 5.26 -11.94
CA VAL A 4 -0.54 4.95 -10.87
C VAL A 4 -0.32 3.45 -10.68
N PHE A 5 -1.32 2.61 -10.96
CA PHE A 5 -1.30 1.16 -10.71
C PHE A 5 -1.35 0.32 -11.99
N VAL A 6 -1.21 0.93 -13.17
CA VAL A 6 -1.20 0.20 -14.44
C VAL A 6 -0.07 -0.84 -14.43
N GLY A 7 -0.40 -2.08 -14.80
CA GLY A 7 0.52 -3.21 -14.80
C GLY A 7 0.90 -3.73 -13.41
N LYS A 8 0.26 -3.28 -12.33
CA LYS A 8 0.44 -3.81 -10.97
C LYS A 8 -0.75 -4.67 -10.57
N THR A 9 -0.53 -5.58 -9.63
CA THR A 9 -1.59 -6.29 -8.92
C THR A 9 -1.71 -5.73 -7.51
N LEU A 10 -2.91 -5.73 -6.97
CA LEU A 10 -3.19 -5.39 -5.57
C LEU A 10 -3.50 -6.67 -4.79
N LEU A 11 -3.43 -6.62 -3.46
CA LEU A 11 -3.93 -7.68 -2.57
C LEU A 11 -5.14 -7.19 -1.77
N ASN A 12 -6.09 -8.08 -1.52
CA ASN A 12 -7.14 -7.91 -0.51
C ASN A 12 -6.69 -8.52 0.84
N LYS A 13 -7.58 -8.51 1.83
CA LYS A 13 -7.31 -9.08 3.17
C LYS A 13 -7.13 -10.60 3.16
N GLU A 14 -7.75 -11.28 2.22
CA GLU A 14 -7.66 -12.72 2.00
C GLU A 14 -6.33 -13.14 1.36
N GLY A 15 -5.58 -12.17 0.81
CA GLY A 15 -4.32 -12.39 0.10
C GLY A 15 -4.49 -12.73 -1.38
N ASP A 16 -5.69 -12.58 -1.93
CA ASP A 16 -5.95 -12.73 -3.36
C ASP A 16 -5.39 -11.56 -4.15
N LEU A 17 -4.91 -11.85 -5.36
CA LEU A 17 -4.42 -10.83 -6.28
C LEU A 17 -5.59 -10.23 -7.06
N ILE A 18 -5.76 -8.93 -6.91
CA ILE A 18 -6.84 -8.14 -7.48
C ILE A 18 -6.32 -7.26 -8.60
N ASP A 19 -7.05 -7.23 -9.72
CA ASP A 19 -6.77 -6.31 -10.83
C ASP A 19 -7.26 -4.88 -10.48
N PRO A 20 -6.36 -3.89 -10.40
CA PRO A 20 -6.73 -2.51 -10.13
C PRO A 20 -7.59 -1.88 -11.24
N GLU A 21 -7.55 -2.38 -12.48
CA GLU A 21 -8.29 -1.78 -13.59
C GLU A 21 -9.80 -1.96 -13.47
N GLU A 22 -10.24 -3.06 -12.87
CA GLU A 22 -11.64 -3.35 -12.60
C GLU A 22 -12.08 -2.70 -11.29
N THR A 23 -11.33 -2.96 -10.22
CA THR A 23 -11.75 -2.62 -8.85
C THR A 23 -11.67 -1.14 -8.50
N LEU A 24 -10.77 -0.38 -9.15
CA LEU A 24 -10.62 1.06 -8.93
C LEU A 24 -11.37 1.92 -9.95
N ARG A 25 -12.08 1.29 -10.89
CA ARG A 25 -12.78 2.00 -11.98
C ARG A 25 -13.85 2.93 -11.42
N ASN A 26 -13.89 4.16 -11.91
CA ASN A 26 -14.84 5.20 -11.49
C ASN A 26 -14.82 5.53 -9.98
N LYS A 27 -13.82 5.07 -9.22
CA LYS A 27 -13.68 5.38 -7.79
C LYS A 27 -12.70 6.53 -7.56
N VAL A 28 -12.93 7.26 -6.48
CA VAL A 28 -11.90 8.09 -5.85
C VAL A 28 -10.97 7.16 -5.09
N VAL A 29 -9.67 7.28 -5.29
CA VAL A 29 -8.69 6.37 -4.68
C VAL A 29 -7.85 7.11 -3.64
N GLY A 30 -7.82 6.60 -2.42
CA GLY A 30 -6.92 7.03 -1.36
C GLY A 30 -5.64 6.19 -1.35
N ILE A 31 -4.52 6.77 -1.74
CA ILE A 31 -3.21 6.11 -1.61
C ILE A 31 -2.69 6.37 -0.19
N TYR A 32 -2.66 5.31 0.61
CA TYR A 32 -2.31 5.37 2.02
C TYR A 32 -0.89 4.86 2.27
N PHE A 33 0.04 5.78 2.54
CA PHE A 33 1.40 5.44 2.94
C PHE A 33 1.48 5.36 4.46
N SER A 34 1.79 4.16 4.96
CA SER A 34 1.82 3.86 6.40
C SER A 34 2.86 2.78 6.74
N ALA A 35 3.11 2.59 8.03
CA ALA A 35 3.96 1.52 8.55
C ALA A 35 3.59 1.18 10.00
N GLY A 36 3.65 -0.10 10.36
CA GLY A 36 3.30 -0.61 11.70
C GLY A 36 4.27 -0.15 12.78
N TRP A 37 5.55 0.02 12.44
CA TRP A 37 6.55 0.55 13.38
C TRP A 37 6.37 2.04 13.72
N CYS A 38 5.48 2.76 13.02
CA CYS A 38 5.34 4.21 13.14
C CYS A 38 4.18 4.59 14.08
N PRO A 39 4.43 5.24 15.24
CA PRO A 39 3.37 5.60 16.18
C PRO A 39 2.24 6.46 15.60
N PRO A 40 2.50 7.58 14.89
CA PRO A 40 1.42 8.40 14.36
C PRO A 40 0.61 7.69 13.25
N CYS A 41 1.14 6.63 12.65
CA CYS A 41 0.41 5.75 11.73
C CYS A 41 -0.62 4.91 12.47
N ARG A 42 -0.19 4.24 13.55
CA ARG A 42 -1.07 3.43 14.40
C ARG A 42 -2.18 4.25 15.04
N ASP A 43 -1.92 5.52 15.34
CA ASP A 43 -2.95 6.44 15.86
C ASP A 43 -3.99 6.83 14.79
N PHE A 44 -3.58 6.91 13.52
CA PHE A 44 -4.46 7.39 12.44
C PHE A 44 -5.24 6.26 11.76
N THR A 45 -4.68 5.06 11.66
CA THR A 45 -5.33 3.94 10.96
C THR A 45 -6.73 3.65 11.49
N PRO A 46 -6.99 3.59 12.81
CA PRO A 46 -8.36 3.35 13.32
C PRO A 46 -9.36 4.38 12.81
N SER A 47 -9.01 5.68 12.86
CA SER A 47 -9.88 6.74 12.32
C SER A 47 -10.10 6.64 10.80
N LEU A 48 -9.14 6.05 10.07
CA LEU A 48 -9.29 5.80 8.64
C LEU A 48 -10.20 4.58 8.39
N CYS A 49 -10.16 3.56 9.25
CA CYS A 49 -11.08 2.42 9.21
C CYS A 49 -12.51 2.89 9.43
N ASP A 50 -12.78 3.64 10.51
CA ASP A 50 -14.11 4.19 10.80
C ASP A 50 -14.65 4.98 9.60
N PHE A 51 -13.83 5.88 9.06
CA PHE A 51 -14.17 6.67 7.87
C PHE A 51 -14.47 5.81 6.64
N TYR A 52 -13.74 4.71 6.43
CA TYR A 52 -13.95 3.81 5.30
C TYR A 52 -15.22 2.98 5.47
N THR A 53 -15.41 2.36 6.62
CA THR A 53 -16.61 1.56 6.95
C THR A 53 -17.87 2.41 6.79
N GLU A 54 -17.92 3.61 7.36
CA GLU A 54 -19.07 4.51 7.23
C GLU A 54 -19.36 4.90 5.76
N LEU A 55 -18.32 5.05 4.93
CA LEU A 55 -18.48 5.45 3.52
C LEU A 55 -18.81 4.27 2.60
N VAL A 56 -18.21 3.12 2.80
CA VAL A 56 -18.21 2.04 1.80
C VAL A 56 -19.08 0.86 2.25
N GLU A 57 -19.07 0.54 3.53
CA GLU A 57 -19.73 -0.66 4.06
C GLU A 57 -21.15 -0.34 4.58
N GLU A 58 -21.31 0.79 5.28
CA GLU A 58 -22.57 1.15 5.94
C GLU A 58 -23.46 2.09 5.11
N SER A 59 -22.94 2.66 4.02
CA SER A 59 -23.71 3.59 3.20
C SER A 59 -24.48 2.88 2.07
N GLU A 60 -25.70 3.37 1.82
CA GLU A 60 -26.55 2.87 0.73
C GLU A 60 -26.91 4.00 -0.25
N PRO A 61 -26.44 3.95 -1.51
CA PRO A 61 -25.47 3.00 -2.07
C PRO A 61 -24.03 3.27 -1.56
N PRO A 62 -23.14 2.25 -1.57
CA PRO A 62 -21.74 2.40 -1.22
C PRO A 62 -21.06 3.56 -1.94
N ALA A 63 -20.25 4.33 -1.22
CA ALA A 63 -19.45 5.38 -1.81
C ALA A 63 -18.49 4.82 -2.86
N GLN A 64 -18.29 5.56 -3.94
CA GLN A 64 -17.28 5.26 -4.97
C GLN A 64 -15.88 5.65 -4.46
N PHE A 65 -15.44 5.02 -3.38
CA PHE A 65 -14.18 5.25 -2.72
C PHE A 65 -13.45 3.92 -2.52
N GLU A 66 -12.12 3.94 -2.66
CA GLU A 66 -11.26 2.79 -2.38
C GLU A 66 -9.94 3.26 -1.78
N ILE A 67 -9.35 2.46 -0.90
CA ILE A 67 -8.02 2.74 -0.34
C ILE A 67 -7.02 1.70 -0.87
N VAL A 68 -5.83 2.19 -1.24
CA VAL A 68 -4.69 1.33 -1.56
C VAL A 68 -3.56 1.63 -0.59
N PHE A 69 -3.30 0.69 0.31
CA PHE A 69 -2.21 0.74 1.26
C PHE A 69 -0.86 0.47 0.57
N ILE A 70 0.12 1.34 0.83
CA ILE A 70 1.51 1.18 0.41
C ILE A 70 2.38 1.18 1.67
N SER A 71 2.90 0.00 2.00
CA SER A 71 3.72 -0.20 3.20
C SER A 71 5.07 0.54 3.11
N SER A 72 5.49 1.07 4.26
CA SER A 72 6.85 1.52 4.54
C SER A 72 7.48 0.75 5.70
N ASP A 73 6.98 -0.46 5.96
CA ASP A 73 7.58 -1.42 6.88
C ASP A 73 8.94 -1.88 6.35
N LYS A 74 9.66 -2.70 7.11
CA LYS A 74 11.01 -3.15 6.75
C LYS A 74 11.04 -4.57 6.21
N SER A 75 9.96 -5.31 6.39
CA SER A 75 9.79 -6.68 5.94
C SER A 75 8.36 -6.92 5.46
N SER A 76 8.17 -8.01 4.71
CA SER A 76 6.85 -8.50 4.34
C SER A 76 6.00 -8.84 5.57
N ASP A 77 6.63 -9.41 6.59
CA ASP A 77 5.94 -9.97 7.76
C ASP A 77 5.37 -8.83 8.61
N ASP A 78 6.18 -7.79 8.85
CA ASP A 78 5.72 -6.55 9.50
C ASP A 78 4.56 -5.90 8.73
N MET A 79 4.65 -5.87 7.39
CA MET A 79 3.57 -5.33 6.56
C MET A 79 2.29 -6.15 6.73
N VAL A 80 2.41 -7.48 6.69
CA VAL A 80 1.27 -8.40 6.76
C VAL A 80 0.58 -8.31 8.11
N GLU A 81 1.34 -8.37 9.21
CA GLU A 81 0.82 -8.22 10.57
C GLU A 81 0.09 -6.89 10.72
N TYR A 82 0.73 -5.78 10.37
CA TYR A 82 0.13 -4.46 10.49
C TYR A 82 -1.12 -4.29 9.61
N TYR A 83 -1.07 -4.79 8.37
CA TYR A 83 -2.21 -4.74 7.47
C TYR A 83 -3.37 -5.56 8.01
N HIS A 84 -3.13 -6.77 8.50
CA HIS A 84 -4.20 -7.65 8.96
C HIS A 84 -4.83 -7.14 10.27
N ASP A 85 -4.00 -6.72 11.22
CA ASP A 85 -4.46 -6.41 12.58
C ASP A 85 -5.09 -5.03 12.72
N MET A 86 -4.69 -4.06 11.88
CA MET A 86 -5.08 -2.66 12.08
C MET A 86 -5.89 -2.04 10.95
N HIS A 87 -5.78 -2.53 9.71
CA HIS A 87 -6.43 -1.90 8.56
C HIS A 87 -7.85 -2.44 8.33
N GLY A 88 -8.69 -1.67 7.62
CA GLY A 88 -9.99 -2.14 7.12
C GLY A 88 -9.86 -2.99 5.85
N ASP A 89 -11.01 -3.39 5.30
CA ASP A 89 -11.14 -4.30 4.15
C ASP A 89 -10.94 -3.59 2.80
N TRP A 90 -9.92 -2.73 2.75
CA TRP A 90 -9.46 -2.09 1.51
C TRP A 90 -8.34 -2.91 0.85
N LEU A 91 -7.67 -2.36 -0.15
CA LEU A 91 -6.60 -3.05 -0.89
C LEU A 91 -5.21 -2.63 -0.41
N ALA A 92 -4.20 -3.46 -0.69
CA ALA A 92 -2.80 -3.12 -0.49
C ALA A 92 -1.96 -3.44 -1.73
N LEU A 93 -0.85 -2.74 -1.89
CA LEU A 93 0.14 -3.06 -2.92
C LEU A 93 1.10 -4.12 -2.35
N PRO A 94 1.32 -5.27 -3.03
CA PRO A 94 2.18 -6.33 -2.52
C PRO A 94 3.57 -5.84 -2.15
N TRP A 95 4.11 -6.38 -1.06
CA TRP A 95 5.46 -6.09 -0.63
C TRP A 95 6.46 -6.40 -1.76
N THR A 96 7.31 -5.43 -2.08
CA THR A 96 8.44 -5.64 -3.00
C THR A 96 9.70 -5.22 -2.28
N ASP A 97 10.70 -6.10 -2.27
CA ASP A 97 12.00 -5.79 -1.71
C ASP A 97 12.65 -4.67 -2.55
N GLN A 98 13.03 -3.57 -1.89
CA GLN A 98 13.63 -2.42 -2.56
C GLN A 98 14.98 -2.76 -3.25
N HIS A 99 15.59 -3.89 -2.88
CA HIS A 99 16.85 -4.39 -3.42
C HIS A 99 16.68 -5.60 -4.36
N LYS A 100 15.51 -6.24 -4.36
CA LYS A 100 15.16 -7.34 -5.25
C LYS A 100 13.77 -7.05 -5.79
N GLN A 101 13.70 -6.62 -7.05
CA GLN A 101 12.45 -6.29 -7.77
C GLN A 101 11.58 -7.54 -8.05
N THR A 102 11.59 -8.52 -7.15
CA THR A 102 10.79 -9.72 -7.21
C THR A 102 9.53 -9.46 -6.42
N VAL A 103 8.39 -9.41 -7.12
CA VAL A 103 7.09 -9.61 -6.47
C VAL A 103 7.17 -11.02 -5.91
N VAL A 104 7.20 -11.17 -4.58
CA VAL A 104 7.12 -12.52 -3.99
C VAL A 104 5.68 -12.99 -4.17
N PRO A 105 5.42 -13.99 -5.04
CA PRO A 105 4.08 -14.56 -5.12
C PRO A 105 3.85 -15.29 -3.81
N ASN A 106 2.89 -14.81 -3.02
CA ASN A 106 2.33 -15.52 -1.87
C ASN A 106 3.32 -15.93 -0.76
N LEU A 107 4.01 -14.97 -0.14
CA LEU A 107 4.45 -15.19 1.25
C LEU A 107 3.25 -15.29 2.20
N PHE A 108 2.15 -14.60 1.87
CA PHE A 108 0.92 -14.55 2.66
C PHE A 108 0.28 -15.92 2.85
N ARG A 109 0.11 -16.70 1.76
CA ARG A 109 -0.40 -18.07 1.84
C ARG A 109 0.55 -19.01 2.58
N LEU A 110 1.87 -18.83 2.44
CA LEU A 110 2.85 -19.69 3.10
C LEU A 110 2.95 -19.44 4.61
N LEU A 111 2.82 -18.20 5.07
CA LEU A 111 2.77 -17.88 6.51
C LEU A 111 1.42 -18.27 7.13
N TYR A 112 0.31 -18.04 6.42
CA TYR A 112 -1.02 -18.44 6.86
C TYR A 112 -1.18 -19.97 6.86
N ASP A 113 -0.63 -20.69 5.87
CA ASP A 113 -0.52 -22.14 5.90
C ASP A 113 0.50 -22.62 6.94
N GLN A 114 1.63 -21.94 7.20
CA GLN A 114 2.54 -22.36 8.29
C GLN A 114 1.92 -22.21 9.68
N LEU A 115 1.13 -21.16 9.91
CA LEU A 115 0.39 -20.97 11.17
C LEU A 115 -0.77 -21.98 11.30
N ASN A 116 -1.49 -22.30 10.21
CA ASN A 116 -2.59 -23.29 10.24
C ASN A 116 -2.13 -24.75 10.17
N PHE A 117 -0.98 -25.04 9.54
CA PHE A 117 -0.41 -26.38 9.46
C PHE A 117 0.27 -26.79 10.78
N ALA A 118 0.68 -25.83 11.60
CA ALA A 118 1.28 -26.10 12.91
C ALA A 118 0.27 -26.59 13.95
N LEU A 119 -1.04 -26.31 13.83
CA LEU A 119 -2.05 -26.75 14.80
C LEU A 119 -3.44 -26.98 14.17
N PRO A 120 -3.68 -28.11 13.46
CA PRO A 120 -5.03 -28.53 13.17
C PRO A 120 -5.68 -29.06 14.48
N GLY A 121 -6.42 -28.20 15.19
CA GLY A 121 -7.40 -28.63 16.19
C GLY A 121 -7.06 -28.51 17.67
N TYR A 122 -6.22 -27.57 18.12
CA TYR A 122 -6.03 -27.31 19.55
C TYR A 122 -6.55 -25.93 19.97
N PRO A 123 -7.45 -25.82 20.97
CA PRO A 123 -7.92 -24.54 21.49
C PRO A 123 -6.84 -23.82 22.30
N LEU A 124 -6.93 -22.47 22.36
CA LEU A 124 -6.07 -21.61 23.17
C LEU A 124 -5.97 -22.14 24.61
N MET A 125 -4.74 -22.45 25.04
CA MET A 125 -4.25 -22.79 26.39
C MET A 125 -3.58 -24.15 26.37
N CYS A 126 -2.24 -24.19 26.22
CA CYS A 126 -1.33 -25.08 26.96
C CYS A 126 0.15 -24.95 26.51
N ILE A 127 0.94 -24.34 27.39
CA ILE A 127 2.32 -24.66 27.82
C ILE A 127 3.50 -24.67 26.79
N LEU A 128 4.47 -23.77 27.04
CA LEU A 128 5.90 -23.87 26.68
C LEU A 128 6.56 -25.07 27.43
N PRO A 129 7.66 -25.71 26.96
CA PRO A 129 9.00 -25.18 27.30
C PRO A 129 10.15 -25.49 26.31
N VAL A 130 11.10 -24.54 26.28
CA VAL A 130 12.56 -24.69 26.34
C VAL A 130 13.24 -25.91 25.70
N GLY A 131 14.05 -25.63 24.66
CA GLY A 131 15.40 -26.20 24.53
C GLY A 131 15.60 -27.28 23.47
N LEU A 132 16.77 -27.17 22.82
CA LEU A 132 17.45 -28.17 21.99
C LEU A 132 17.03 -28.23 20.52
N TRP A 133 17.81 -27.56 19.66
CA TRP A 133 18.62 -28.29 18.68
C TRP A 133 19.88 -27.49 18.35
N SER A 134 21.00 -28.16 18.55
CA SER A 134 22.36 -27.66 18.39
C SER A 134 22.86 -28.03 16.99
N HIS A 135 23.49 -27.06 16.33
CA HIS A 135 24.67 -27.20 15.48
C HIS A 135 24.65 -28.24 14.35
N GLU A 136 24.50 -27.79 13.10
CA GLU A 136 25.47 -28.17 12.06
C GLU A 136 25.59 -27.10 10.98
N SER A 137 26.73 -26.41 10.98
CA SER A 137 27.18 -25.58 9.88
C SER A 137 27.81 -26.50 8.83
N SER A 138 27.36 -26.46 7.58
CA SER A 138 28.22 -26.67 6.41
C SER A 138 27.54 -26.30 5.08
N GLN A 139 28.02 -25.19 4.52
CA GLN A 139 28.23 -24.94 3.09
C GLN A 139 27.01 -24.87 2.17
N VAL A 140 26.47 -23.65 2.02
CA VAL A 140 25.67 -23.27 0.85
C VAL A 140 26.65 -22.90 -0.30
N PRO A 141 26.55 -23.48 -1.50
CA PRO A 141 27.44 -23.13 -2.62
C PRO A 141 27.24 -21.68 -3.05
N ARG A 142 28.34 -20.95 -3.27
CA ARG A 142 28.30 -19.65 -3.96
C ARG A 142 28.00 -19.90 -5.44
N VAL A 143 26.76 -19.65 -5.84
CA VAL A 143 26.42 -19.48 -7.26
C VAL A 143 26.88 -18.09 -7.68
N ASP A 144 27.79 -18.02 -8.63
CA ASP A 144 28.22 -16.76 -9.23
C ASP A 144 27.01 -16.03 -9.84
N ARG A 145 26.81 -14.78 -9.39
CA ARG A 145 25.74 -13.89 -9.85
C ARG A 145 25.97 -13.55 -11.32
N PRO A 146 25.08 -13.90 -12.26
CA PRO A 146 25.17 -13.37 -13.61
C PRO A 146 24.92 -11.87 -13.57
N SER A 147 25.77 -11.08 -14.22
CA SER A 147 25.51 -9.68 -14.49
C SER A 147 24.26 -9.58 -15.35
N THR A 148 23.12 -9.23 -14.74
CA THR A 148 21.87 -9.02 -15.47
C THR A 148 22.03 -7.87 -16.45
N PRO A 149 21.78 -8.06 -17.76
CA PRO A 149 21.70 -6.96 -18.70
C PRO A 149 20.54 -6.05 -18.28
N ARG A 150 20.76 -4.73 -18.30
CA ARG A 150 19.67 -3.76 -18.19
C ARG A 150 18.76 -3.94 -19.39
N GLY A 151 17.65 -4.65 -19.19
CA GLY A 151 16.59 -4.80 -20.18
C GLY A 151 16.00 -3.44 -20.58
N PRO A 152 15.35 -3.36 -21.75
CA PRO A 152 14.70 -2.14 -22.21
C PRO A 152 13.62 -1.69 -21.19
N ARG A 153 13.54 -0.38 -20.93
CA ARG A 153 12.51 0.20 -20.05
C ARG A 153 11.15 -0.07 -20.68
N THR A 154 10.40 -1.00 -20.11
CA THR A 154 9.01 -1.24 -20.48
C THR A 154 8.18 -0.01 -20.06
N PRO A 155 7.36 0.58 -20.96
CA PRO A 155 6.45 1.65 -20.58
C PRO A 155 5.35 1.05 -19.72
N GLY A 156 5.36 1.31 -18.42
CA GLY A 156 4.29 0.87 -17.50
C GLY A 156 4.77 0.36 -16.14
N TRP A 157 6.04 -0.03 -16.02
CA TRP A 157 6.57 -0.54 -14.74
C TRP A 157 7.37 0.55 -14.05
N GLU A 158 6.70 1.43 -13.29
CA GLU A 158 7.41 2.28 -12.33
C GLU A 158 7.72 1.50 -11.06
N PRO A 159 8.99 1.37 -10.64
CA PRO A 159 9.36 0.82 -9.34
C PRO A 159 8.62 1.50 -8.19
N LEU A 160 8.37 0.77 -7.10
CA LEU A 160 7.73 1.28 -5.88
C LEU A 160 8.40 2.54 -5.30
N PHE A 161 9.72 2.66 -5.49
CA PHE A 161 10.50 3.84 -5.13
C PHE A 161 10.01 5.11 -5.85
N ASP A 162 9.49 4.97 -7.06
CA ASP A 162 9.00 6.10 -7.87
C ASP A 162 7.66 6.64 -7.36
N LEU A 163 6.81 5.81 -6.72
CA LEU A 163 5.57 6.29 -6.12
C LEU A 163 5.83 7.21 -4.93
N LYS A 164 6.76 6.84 -4.04
CA LYS A 164 7.13 7.70 -2.89
C LYS A 164 7.71 9.03 -3.37
N ASN A 165 8.53 9.01 -4.42
CA ASN A 165 9.09 10.23 -5.02
C ASN A 165 8.04 11.08 -5.73
N ARG A 166 7.16 10.45 -6.53
CA ARG A 166 6.09 11.11 -7.29
C ARG A 166 5.16 11.90 -6.36
N TYR A 167 4.80 11.31 -5.22
CA TYR A 167 3.96 11.96 -4.22
C TYR A 167 4.73 12.71 -3.13
N LYS A 168 6.06 12.82 -3.27
CA LYS A 168 6.96 13.54 -2.34
C LYS A 168 6.73 13.13 -0.89
N ILE A 169 6.62 11.82 -0.65
CA ILE A 169 6.37 11.27 0.69
C ILE A 169 7.64 11.39 1.52
N THR A 170 7.68 12.38 2.41
CA THR A 170 8.81 12.61 3.34
C THR A 170 8.55 12.04 4.74
N ALA A 171 7.28 11.84 5.10
CA ALA A 171 6.85 11.31 6.39
C ALA A 171 5.53 10.55 6.25
N VAL A 172 5.33 9.57 7.14
CA VAL A 172 4.10 8.78 7.27
C VAL A 172 3.45 9.07 8.63
N PRO A 173 2.12 8.93 8.77
CA PRO A 173 1.17 8.52 7.73
C PRO A 173 0.82 9.65 6.77
N LYS A 174 0.69 9.32 5.48
CA LYS A 174 0.29 10.24 4.41
C LYS A 174 -0.82 9.59 3.59
N LEU A 175 -1.93 10.30 3.43
CA LEU A 175 -3.05 9.88 2.59
C LEU A 175 -3.21 10.88 1.45
N VAL A 176 -2.96 10.42 0.23
CA VAL A 176 -3.11 11.19 -1.00
C VAL A 176 -4.35 10.72 -1.72
N ILE A 177 -5.28 11.63 -2.01
CA ILE A 177 -6.51 11.30 -2.71
C ILE A 177 -6.30 11.63 -4.19
N VAL A 178 -6.53 10.64 -5.04
CA VAL A 178 -6.37 10.75 -6.49
C VAL A 178 -7.66 10.35 -7.20
N LYS A 179 -7.82 10.89 -8.40
CA LYS A 179 -8.83 10.43 -9.35
C LYS A 179 -8.41 9.11 -9.97
N GLU A 180 -9.40 8.49 -10.59
CA GLU A 180 -9.19 7.36 -11.47
C GLU A 180 -8.33 7.64 -12.71
N ASN A 181 -7.75 8.82 -12.91
CA ASN A 181 -6.77 9.08 -13.98
C ASN A 181 -5.39 9.45 -13.42
N GLY A 182 -5.15 9.23 -12.12
CA GLY A 182 -3.91 9.58 -11.43
C GLY A 182 -3.78 11.05 -11.04
N TYR A 183 -4.77 11.89 -11.37
CA TYR A 183 -4.78 13.30 -10.95
C TYR A 183 -4.95 13.42 -9.43
N VAL A 184 -4.07 14.19 -8.78
CA VAL A 184 -4.14 14.41 -7.33
C VAL A 184 -5.25 15.40 -7.00
N ILE A 185 -6.27 14.94 -6.29
CA ILE A 185 -7.34 15.77 -5.71
C ILE A 185 -6.79 16.54 -4.50
N THR A 186 -6.07 15.84 -3.61
CA THR A 186 -5.48 16.44 -2.40
C THR A 186 -4.36 15.55 -1.89
N ASP A 187 -3.32 16.17 -1.34
CA ASP A 187 -2.27 15.48 -0.60
C ASP A 187 -2.45 15.62 0.93
N LYS A 188 -3.55 16.25 1.37
CA LYS A 188 -3.87 16.53 2.77
C LYS A 188 -4.99 15.64 3.31
N GLY A 189 -5.24 14.48 2.69
CA GLY A 189 -6.35 13.59 3.01
C GLY A 189 -6.44 13.28 4.51
N ARG A 190 -5.31 12.93 5.14
CA ARG A 190 -5.22 12.67 6.60
C ARG A 190 -5.77 13.83 7.43
N LYS A 191 -5.33 15.05 7.13
CA LYS A 191 -5.75 16.25 7.88
C LYS A 191 -7.24 16.52 7.65
N GLN A 192 -7.72 16.36 6.42
CA GLN A 192 -9.12 16.57 6.09
C GLN A 192 -10.05 15.58 6.80
N ILE A 193 -9.68 14.29 6.87
CA ILE A 193 -10.44 13.30 7.65
C ILE A 193 -10.48 13.70 9.13
N ARG A 194 -9.33 14.05 9.73
CA ARG A 194 -9.29 14.44 11.15
C ARG A 194 -10.08 15.71 11.46
N ASP A 195 -10.04 16.69 10.57
CA ASP A 195 -10.62 18.01 10.81
C ASP A 195 -12.12 18.06 10.39
N GLN A 196 -12.55 17.24 9.42
CA GLN A 196 -13.87 17.36 8.78
C GLN A 196 -14.68 16.05 8.76
N GLY A 197 -14.09 14.90 9.10
CA GLY A 197 -14.74 13.59 9.01
C GLY A 197 -15.28 13.30 7.60
N LEU A 198 -16.46 12.68 7.53
CA LEU A 198 -17.13 12.34 6.27
C LEU A 198 -17.38 13.52 5.32
N ALA A 199 -17.47 14.75 5.85
CA ALA A 199 -17.79 15.92 5.04
C ALA A 199 -16.73 16.22 3.96
N CYS A 200 -15.46 15.85 4.20
CA CYS A 200 -14.39 16.08 3.21
C CYS A 200 -14.59 15.25 1.93
N PHE A 201 -15.25 14.09 2.04
CA PHE A 201 -15.48 13.19 0.90
C PHE A 201 -16.32 13.86 -0.18
N ARG A 202 -17.32 14.66 0.20
CA ARG A 202 -18.14 15.43 -0.75
C ARG A 202 -17.27 16.36 -1.61
N SER A 203 -16.33 17.07 -0.98
CA SER A 203 -15.40 17.94 -1.70
C SER A 203 -14.49 17.15 -2.65
N TRP A 204 -14.05 15.96 -2.25
CA TRP A 204 -13.24 15.11 -3.13
C TRP A 204 -14.03 14.62 -4.35
N LEU A 205 -15.30 14.22 -4.16
CA LEU A 205 -16.19 13.82 -5.25
C LEU A 205 -16.46 14.96 -6.24
N GLU A 206 -16.71 16.18 -5.76
CA GLU A 206 -16.92 17.34 -6.64
C GLU A 206 -15.68 17.62 -7.51
N VAL A 207 -14.49 17.55 -6.91
CA VAL A 207 -13.24 17.67 -7.66
C VAL A 207 -13.07 16.50 -8.63
N ALA A 208 -13.39 15.27 -8.21
CA ALA A 208 -13.31 14.07 -9.05
C ALA A 208 -14.18 14.18 -10.31
N LYS A 209 -15.42 14.64 -10.17
CA LYS A 209 -16.38 14.86 -11.25
C LYS A 209 -16.04 16.07 -12.14
N SER A 210 -15.33 17.06 -11.60
CA SER A 210 -14.94 18.24 -12.39
C SER A 210 -13.97 17.87 -13.53
N SER A 211 -14.31 18.28 -14.75
CA SER A 211 -13.50 18.14 -15.95
C SER A 211 -12.32 19.13 -16.02
N ARG A 212 -12.10 19.97 -14.99
CA ARG A 212 -10.97 20.92 -14.94
C ARG A 212 -9.70 20.24 -14.43
N THR A 213 -8.84 19.83 -15.37
CA THR A 213 -7.49 19.29 -15.13
C THR A 213 -6.54 20.40 -14.67
N LEU A 214 -6.41 20.65 -13.37
CA LEU A 214 -5.41 21.60 -12.86
C LEU A 214 -4.03 20.93 -12.77
N LYS A 215 -3.31 20.83 -13.90
CA LYS A 215 -1.92 20.33 -13.94
C LYS A 215 -1.12 20.91 -12.76
N LEU A 216 -0.54 20.04 -11.92
CA LEU A 216 0.45 20.45 -10.93
C LEU A 216 1.50 21.33 -11.63
N PRO A 217 1.92 22.47 -11.03
CA PRO A 217 2.92 23.31 -11.65
C PRO A 217 4.20 22.50 -11.87
N ARG A 218 4.54 22.28 -13.15
CA ARG A 218 5.90 21.87 -13.53
C ARG A 218 6.80 23.03 -13.12
N HIS A 219 7.62 22.84 -12.09
CA HIS A 219 8.66 23.80 -11.76
C HIS A 219 9.52 24.02 -13.00
N SER A 220 9.49 25.24 -13.52
CA SER A 220 10.47 25.76 -14.46
C SER A 220 11.85 25.59 -13.84
N LYS A 221 12.76 24.99 -14.61
CA LYS A 221 14.18 24.96 -14.28
C LYS A 221 14.63 26.38 -13.97
N ILE A 222 15.10 26.61 -12.75
CA ILE A 222 15.87 27.79 -12.42
C ILE A 222 17.15 27.69 -13.26
N HIS A 223 17.23 28.48 -14.32
CA HIS A 223 18.49 28.75 -14.98
C HIS A 223 19.34 29.55 -14.00
N ASN A 224 20.39 28.93 -13.43
CA ASN A 224 21.51 29.66 -12.87
C ASN A 224 22.25 30.31 -14.04
N SER A 225 22.01 31.60 -14.27
CA SER A 225 22.95 32.44 -15.00
C SER A 225 24.09 32.81 -14.05
N ALA A 226 25.29 32.42 -14.43
CA ALA A 226 26.54 32.87 -13.85
C ALA A 226 26.63 34.41 -13.77
N PHE A 227 27.14 34.89 -12.66
CA PHE A 227 27.97 36.09 -12.54
C PHE A 227 29.09 35.78 -11.55
#